data_AF-A0A959CV63-F1
#
_entry.id   AF-A0A959CV63-F1
#
_cell.length_a   1.000
_cell.length_b   1.000
_cell.length_c   1.000
_cell.angle_alpha   90.00
_cell.angle_beta   90.00
_cell.angle_gamma   90.00
#
_symmetry.space_group_name_H-M   'P 1'
#
loop_
_entity.id
_entity.type
_entity.pdbx_description
1 polymer ?
#
loop_
_entity_poly.entity_id
_entity_poly.type
_entity_poly.pdbx_seq_one_letter_code
_entity_poly.pdbx_strand_id
1 'polypeptide(L)'
;MLQFSISHTDTQSSARCGLITTGHGVIETPIFMPVGTLGSVKGVQQEDLEKEVRAQIILGNTYHLYLRPGIEVLQKAGGLHRFNSWNHPILTDSGGYQVYSLSHRRKIREEGVTFQSHIDGSTHFFSPEIAIDIQRAIGADIIMALDECTPYPCEYDYARSSMGLT
;
A
#
# COMPACT_ATOMS: atom_id res chain seq x y z
N MET A 1 1.32 14.15 11.06
CA MET A 1 0.47 13.47 12.07
C MET A 1 -0.84 13.14 11.38
N LEU A 2 -1.31 11.90 11.47
CA LEU A 2 -2.58 11.50 10.86
C LEU A 2 -3.72 11.78 11.82
N GLN A 3 -4.73 12.54 11.39
CA GLN A 3 -5.91 12.85 12.19
C GLN A 3 -7.17 12.56 11.39
N PHE A 4 -8.12 11.84 11.99
CA PHE A 4 -9.42 11.57 11.40
C PHE A 4 -10.52 12.25 12.21
N SER A 5 -11.42 12.96 11.54
CA SER A 5 -12.59 13.60 12.14
C SER A 5 -13.85 13.27 11.34
N ILE A 6 -14.95 12.95 12.03
CA ILE A 6 -16.25 12.74 11.41
C ILE A 6 -16.97 14.09 11.33
N SER A 7 -17.38 14.48 10.12
CA SER A 7 -18.12 15.71 9.86
C SER A 7 -19.62 15.49 9.94
N HIS A 8 -20.10 14.32 9.51
CA HIS A 8 -21.50 13.96 9.55
C HIS A 8 -21.72 12.44 9.63
N THR A 9 -22.82 12.04 10.24
CA THR A 9 -23.30 10.66 10.30
C THR A 9 -24.75 10.63 9.88
N ASP A 10 -25.10 9.69 9.01
CA ASP A 10 -26.50 9.49 8.63
C ASP A 10 -27.30 8.90 9.79
N THR A 11 -28.57 9.29 9.94
CA THR A 11 -29.42 8.83 11.05
C THR A 11 -30.12 7.51 10.77
N GLN A 12 -30.15 7.05 9.51
CA GLN A 12 -30.87 5.86 9.07
C GLN A 12 -29.93 4.70 8.68
N SER A 13 -28.63 4.93 8.66
CA SER A 13 -27.60 3.98 8.25
C SER A 13 -26.30 4.17 9.05
N SER A 14 -25.27 3.37 8.75
CA SER A 14 -23.93 3.52 9.34
C SER A 14 -22.99 4.41 8.51
N ALA A 15 -23.53 5.14 7.52
CA ALA A 15 -22.74 5.99 6.64
C ALA A 15 -22.13 7.19 7.39
N ARG A 16 -20.88 7.53 7.02
CA ARG A 16 -20.09 8.59 7.65
C ARG A 16 -19.41 9.43 6.58
N CYS A 17 -19.46 10.74 6.75
CA CYS A 17 -18.61 11.68 6.05
C CYS A 17 -17.58 12.23 7.02
N GLY A 18 -16.34 12.40 6.57
CA GLY A 18 -15.26 12.86 7.44
C GLY A 18 -14.02 13.28 6.68
N LEU A 19 -13.02 13.73 7.42
CA LEU A 19 -11.75 14.24 6.90
C LEU A 19 -10.59 13.46 7.51
N ILE A 20 -9.65 13.04 6.67
CA ILE A 20 -8.34 12.53 7.10
C ILE A 20 -7.32 13.62 6.75
N THR A 21 -6.62 14.15 7.75
CA THR A 21 -5.51 15.10 7.54
C THR A 21 -4.19 14.35 7.62
N THR A 22 -3.34 14.49 6.60
CA THR A 22 -1.97 13.94 6.55
C THR A 22 -0.93 15.06 6.42
N GLY A 23 0.35 14.69 6.27
CA GLY A 23 1.41 15.67 6.01
C GLY A 23 1.32 16.32 4.61
N HIS A 24 0.69 15.64 3.65
CA HIS A 24 0.62 16.07 2.25
C HIS A 24 -0.78 16.53 1.80
N GLY A 25 -1.78 16.56 2.69
CA GLY A 25 -3.09 17.10 2.32
C GLY A 25 -4.23 16.60 3.21
N VAL A 26 -5.44 16.99 2.84
CA VAL A 26 -6.69 16.54 3.46
C VAL A 26 -7.44 15.66 2.47
N ILE A 27 -8.00 14.57 2.97
CA ILE A 27 -8.78 13.58 2.23
C ILE A 27 -10.20 13.58 2.77
N GLU A 28 -11.18 13.82 1.91
CA GLU A 28 -12.60 13.70 2.22
C GLU A 28 -13.04 12.24 2.09
N THR A 29 -13.75 11.73 3.10
CA THR A 29 -14.26 10.36 3.14
C THR A 29 -15.79 10.39 3.01
N PRO A 30 -16.42 9.43 2.31
CA PRO A 30 -15.81 8.23 1.69
C PRO A 30 -14.99 8.54 0.43
N ILE A 31 -13.85 7.86 0.27
CA ILE A 31 -12.90 8.08 -0.83
C ILE A 31 -12.64 6.80 -1.61
N PHE A 32 -12.45 6.92 -2.92
CA PHE A 32 -11.91 5.87 -3.78
C PHE A 32 -10.46 6.22 -4.16
N MET A 33 -9.56 5.24 -4.10
CA MET A 33 -8.13 5.44 -4.35
C MET A 33 -7.72 4.82 -5.70
N PRO A 34 -7.28 5.61 -6.68
CA PRO A 34 -6.63 5.10 -7.88
C PRO A 34 -5.35 4.32 -7.54
N VAL A 35 -5.12 3.19 -8.21
CA VAL A 35 -3.96 2.33 -7.95
C VAL A 35 -2.80 2.68 -8.87
N GLY A 36 -1.73 3.19 -8.29
CA GLY A 36 -0.44 3.43 -8.93
C GLY A 36 0.46 2.21 -8.83
N THR A 37 0.70 1.54 -9.95
CA THR A 37 1.66 0.41 -10.04
C THR A 37 2.96 0.92 -10.64
N LEU A 38 4.11 0.65 -10.01
CA LEU A 38 5.44 1.12 -10.44
C LEU A 38 5.58 2.65 -10.50
N GLY A 39 4.87 3.37 -9.61
CA GLY A 39 4.97 4.83 -9.50
C GLY A 39 4.13 5.61 -10.51
N SER A 40 3.20 4.95 -11.22
CA SER A 40 2.23 5.62 -12.09
C SER A 40 0.88 4.90 -12.06
N VAL A 41 -0.22 5.64 -12.22
CA VAL A 41 -1.52 5.03 -12.54
C VAL A 41 -1.52 4.73 -14.04
N LYS A 42 -1.74 3.46 -14.40
CA LYS A 42 -1.60 3.04 -15.80
C LYS A 42 -2.62 3.75 -16.69
N GLY A 43 -2.11 4.38 -17.76
CA GLY A 43 -2.94 4.99 -18.80
C GLY A 43 -3.51 6.37 -18.45
N VAL A 44 -3.11 6.97 -17.32
CA VAL A 44 -3.57 8.29 -16.90
C VAL A 44 -2.35 9.14 -16.52
N GLN A 45 -2.29 10.39 -17.00
CA GLN A 45 -1.22 11.29 -16.58
C GLN A 45 -1.47 11.78 -15.15
N GLN A 46 -0.39 12.09 -14.42
CA GLN A 46 -0.51 12.56 -13.04
C GLN A 46 -1.34 13.85 -12.94
N GLU A 47 -1.19 14.71 -13.95
CA GLU A 47 -1.95 15.96 -14.07
C GLU A 47 -3.46 15.69 -14.22
N ASP A 48 -3.86 14.67 -14.99
CA ASP A 48 -5.27 14.31 -15.15
C ASP A 48 -5.87 13.78 -13.84
N LEU A 49 -5.09 13.00 -13.07
CA LEU A 49 -5.53 12.54 -11.74
C LEU A 49 -5.81 13.71 -10.79
N GLU A 50 -4.97 14.74 -10.85
CA GLU A 50 -5.09 15.91 -9.99
C GLU A 50 -6.19 16.87 -10.45
N LYS A 51 -6.25 17.20 -11.75
CA LYS A 51 -7.11 18.27 -12.27
C LYS A 51 -8.50 17.78 -12.67
N GLU A 52 -8.56 16.65 -13.36
CA GLU A 52 -9.80 16.13 -13.94
C GLU A 52 -10.49 15.18 -12.97
N VAL A 53 -9.76 14.18 -12.45
CA VAL A 53 -10.30 13.20 -11.48
C VAL A 53 -10.42 13.82 -10.09
N ARG A 54 -9.54 14.79 -9.77
CA ARG A 54 -9.45 15.42 -8.44
C ARG A 54 -9.22 14.40 -7.33
N ALA A 55 -8.39 13.39 -7.63
CA ALA A 55 -8.00 12.39 -6.66
C ALA A 55 -7.22 13.08 -5.52
N GLN A 56 -7.65 12.83 -4.29
CA GLN A 56 -7.03 13.38 -3.08
C GLN A 56 -5.97 12.45 -2.51
N ILE A 57 -5.92 11.20 -2.98
CA ILE A 57 -4.99 10.17 -2.52
C ILE A 57 -4.86 9.08 -3.60
N ILE A 58 -3.69 8.46 -3.70
CA ILE A 58 -3.45 7.27 -4.52
C ILE A 58 -2.90 6.12 -3.69
N LEU A 59 -3.07 4.90 -4.18
CA LEU A 59 -2.46 3.70 -3.63
C LEU A 59 -1.18 3.36 -4.41
N GLY A 60 -0.03 3.34 -3.75
CA GLY A 60 1.24 2.85 -4.29
C GLY A 60 1.48 1.38 -3.92
N ASN A 61 1.82 0.56 -4.91
CA ASN A 61 2.14 -0.84 -4.65
C ASN A 61 3.60 -1.04 -4.19
N THR A 62 3.80 -1.41 -2.93
CA THR A 62 5.12 -1.58 -2.32
C THR A 62 5.93 -2.69 -2.98
N TYR A 63 5.30 -3.83 -3.28
CA TYR A 63 5.98 -4.96 -3.91
C TYR A 63 6.61 -4.56 -5.25
N HIS A 64 5.84 -3.88 -6.10
CA HIS A 64 6.30 -3.43 -7.40
C HIS A 64 7.37 -2.36 -7.27
N LEU A 65 7.16 -1.33 -6.44
CA LEU A 65 8.12 -0.24 -6.21
C LEU A 65 9.46 -0.73 -5.65
N TYR A 66 9.41 -1.72 -4.75
CA TYR A 66 10.58 -2.36 -4.16
C TYR A 66 11.43 -3.11 -5.20
N LEU A 67 10.81 -3.82 -6.14
CA LEU A 67 11.53 -4.54 -7.18
C LEU A 67 11.98 -3.63 -8.32
N ARG A 68 11.13 -2.66 -8.71
CA ARG A 68 11.41 -1.69 -9.76
C ARG A 68 10.58 -0.43 -9.53
N PRO A 69 11.20 0.77 -9.42
CA PRO A 69 12.59 1.08 -9.73
C PRO A 69 13.60 0.64 -8.65
N GLY A 70 13.14 0.20 -7.49
CA GLY A 70 13.99 -0.13 -6.35
C GLY A 70 14.09 1.02 -5.35
N ILE A 71 14.29 0.67 -4.09
CA ILE A 71 14.26 1.63 -2.97
C ILE A 71 15.40 2.64 -3.06
N GLU A 72 16.60 2.24 -3.49
CA GLU A 72 17.72 3.17 -3.65
C GLU A 72 17.42 4.29 -4.66
N VAL A 73 16.71 3.96 -5.75
CA VAL A 73 16.33 4.94 -6.77
C VAL A 73 15.29 5.91 -6.22
N LEU A 74 14.28 5.40 -5.50
CA LEU A 74 13.26 6.23 -4.86
C LEU A 74 13.88 7.15 -3.80
N GLN A 75 14.80 6.64 -2.97
CA GLN A 75 15.50 7.45 -1.98
C GLN A 75 16.33 8.56 -2.64
N LYS A 76 17.08 8.24 -3.70
CA LYS A 76 17.84 9.24 -4.47
C LYS A 76 16.94 10.29 -5.14
N ALA A 77 15.73 9.92 -5.54
CA ALA A 77 14.74 10.85 -6.08
C ALA A 77 14.07 11.72 -4.99
N GLY A 78 14.26 11.42 -3.71
CA GLY A 78 13.61 12.12 -2.59
C GLY A 78 12.24 11.56 -2.22
N GLY A 79 12.00 10.28 -2.47
CA GLY A 79 10.75 9.57 -2.21
C GLY A 79 9.82 9.49 -3.43
N LEU A 80 8.73 8.75 -3.28
CA LEU A 80 7.78 8.46 -4.36
C LEU A 80 7.08 9.72 -4.87
N HIS A 81 6.67 10.62 -3.97
CA HIS A 81 6.06 11.91 -4.33
C HIS A 81 6.89 12.70 -5.34
N ARG A 82 8.22 12.79 -5.11
CA ARG A 82 9.15 13.46 -6.03
C ARG A 82 9.36 12.67 -7.30
N PHE A 83 9.44 11.34 -7.19
CA PHE A 83 9.64 10.45 -8.33
C PHE A 83 8.47 10.50 -9.33
N ASN A 84 7.22 10.58 -8.86
CA ASN A 84 6.02 10.58 -9.70
C ASN A 84 5.35 11.96 -9.84
N SER A 85 5.94 13.02 -9.28
CA SER A 85 5.37 14.37 -9.25
C SER A 85 3.98 14.46 -8.61
N TRP A 86 3.69 13.60 -7.62
CA TRP A 86 2.43 13.61 -6.87
C TRP A 86 2.61 14.31 -5.52
N ASN A 87 1.94 15.45 -5.34
CA ASN A 87 2.07 16.24 -4.12
C ASN A 87 0.94 16.01 -3.10
N HIS A 88 0.02 15.09 -3.39
CA HIS A 88 -1.09 14.71 -2.51
C HIS A 88 -0.75 13.43 -1.73
N PRO A 89 -1.54 13.04 -0.73
CA PRO A 89 -1.31 11.83 0.05
C PRO A 89 -1.10 10.55 -0.76
N ILE A 90 -0.25 9.65 -0.25
CA ILE A 90 -0.05 8.30 -0.77
C ILE A 90 -0.28 7.26 0.34
N LEU A 91 -1.13 6.27 0.05
CA LEU A 91 -1.20 5.04 0.82
C LEU A 91 -0.33 3.97 0.15
N THR A 92 0.49 3.25 0.91
CA THR A 92 1.19 2.07 0.40
C THR A 92 0.63 0.81 1.03
N ASP A 93 0.44 -0.23 0.21
CA ASP A 93 0.18 -1.57 0.74
C ASP A 93 1.44 -2.18 1.36
N SER A 94 1.31 -3.25 2.11
CA SER A 94 2.45 -3.92 2.75
C SER A 94 3.30 -4.75 1.77
N GLY A 95 2.75 -5.05 0.59
CA GLY A 95 3.30 -6.01 -0.37
C GLY A 95 3.00 -7.47 -0.02
N GLY A 96 2.42 -7.76 1.15
CA GLY A 96 2.13 -9.11 1.62
C GLY A 96 1.19 -9.87 0.68
N TYR A 97 0.15 -9.19 0.18
CA TYR A 97 -0.81 -9.78 -0.74
C TYR A 97 -0.20 -10.16 -2.11
N GLN A 98 0.72 -9.38 -2.65
CA GLN A 98 1.37 -9.68 -3.94
C GLN A 98 2.33 -10.85 -3.78
N VAL A 99 3.08 -10.88 -2.67
CA VAL A 99 3.87 -12.05 -2.30
C VAL A 99 2.96 -13.27 -2.13
N TYR A 100 1.77 -13.08 -1.55
CA TYR A 100 0.76 -14.14 -1.45
C TYR A 100 0.31 -14.63 -2.83
N SER A 101 -0.03 -13.75 -3.76
CA SER A 101 -0.51 -14.12 -5.10
C SER A 101 0.49 -14.97 -5.91
N LEU A 102 1.79 -14.94 -5.54
CA LEU A 102 2.87 -15.71 -6.16
C LEU A 102 3.08 -17.09 -5.48
N SER A 103 2.00 -17.75 -5.07
CA SER A 103 1.94 -18.95 -4.20
C SER A 103 3.02 -20.02 -4.41
N HIS A 104 3.49 -20.26 -5.64
CA HIS A 104 4.52 -21.26 -5.95
C HIS A 104 5.97 -20.84 -5.62
N ARG A 105 6.21 -19.56 -5.32
CA ARG A 105 7.56 -18.98 -5.14
C ARG A 105 7.82 -18.41 -3.75
N ARG A 106 7.00 -18.76 -2.75
CA ARG A 106 7.11 -18.20 -1.40
C ARG A 106 7.27 -19.26 -0.31
N LYS A 107 7.88 -18.87 0.80
CA LYS A 107 7.93 -19.61 2.07
C LYS A 107 7.56 -18.64 3.20
N ILE A 108 6.45 -18.91 3.88
CA ILE A 108 6.00 -18.14 5.04
C ILE A 108 6.54 -18.79 6.31
N ARG A 109 7.05 -17.96 7.22
CA ARG A 109 7.43 -18.31 8.58
C ARG A 109 6.97 -17.19 9.52
N GLU A 110 7.06 -17.43 10.83
CA GLU A 110 6.73 -16.41 11.83
C GLU A 110 7.59 -15.15 11.67
N GLU A 111 8.85 -15.29 11.27
CA GLU A 111 9.75 -14.15 11.09
C GLU A 111 9.42 -13.30 9.84
N GLY A 112 8.60 -13.83 8.92
CA GLY A 112 8.24 -13.16 7.68
C GLY A 112 8.13 -14.09 6.48
N VAL A 113 8.19 -13.51 5.28
CA VAL A 113 8.02 -14.22 4.02
C VAL A 113 9.25 -14.11 3.13
N THR A 114 9.79 -15.27 2.73
CA THR A 114 10.79 -15.35 1.67
C THR A 114 10.09 -15.57 0.33
N PHE A 115 10.46 -14.82 -0.71
CA PHE A 115 9.90 -14.99 -2.05
C PHE A 115 10.95 -14.80 -3.15
N GLN A 116 10.66 -15.32 -4.33
CA GLN A 116 11.46 -15.05 -5.54
C GLN A 116 10.81 -13.97 -6.40
N SER A 117 11.62 -13.01 -6.84
CA SER A 117 11.24 -11.98 -7.78
C SER A 117 10.71 -12.58 -9.08
N HIS A 118 9.62 -12.04 -9.60
CA HIS A 118 9.08 -12.43 -10.90
C HIS A 118 9.85 -11.80 -12.08
N ILE A 119 10.72 -10.82 -11.80
CA ILE A 119 11.46 -10.06 -12.82
C ILE A 119 12.74 -10.81 -13.21
N ASP A 120 13.51 -11.27 -12.22
CA ASP A 120 14.87 -11.79 -12.39
C ASP A 120 15.14 -13.08 -11.58
N GLY A 121 14.19 -13.51 -10.74
CA GLY A 121 14.31 -14.74 -9.94
C GLY A 121 15.17 -14.60 -8.68
N SER A 122 15.64 -13.39 -8.34
CA SER A 122 16.35 -13.12 -7.08
C SER A 122 15.48 -13.49 -5.87
N THR A 123 16.12 -13.95 -4.79
CA THR A 123 15.42 -14.29 -3.54
C THR A 123 15.43 -13.10 -2.60
N HIS A 124 14.25 -12.74 -2.08
CA HIS A 124 14.03 -11.63 -1.17
C HIS A 124 13.32 -12.11 0.10
N PHE A 125 13.43 -11.32 1.16
CA PHE A 125 12.79 -11.59 2.45
C PHE A 125 12.12 -10.34 2.99
N PHE A 126 10.83 -10.44 3.30
CA PHE A 126 10.03 -9.38 3.93
C PHE A 126 9.61 -9.83 5.33
N SER A 127 10.09 -9.12 6.35
CA SER A 127 9.53 -9.14 7.70
C SER A 127 8.62 -7.92 7.91
N PRO A 128 7.81 -7.89 8.99
CA PRO A 128 7.05 -6.70 9.35
C PRO A 128 7.92 -5.43 9.46
N GLU A 129 9.11 -5.53 10.05
CA GLU A 129 10.05 -4.41 10.20
C GLU A 129 10.56 -3.91 8.84
N ILE A 130 10.99 -4.84 7.97
CA ILE A 130 11.47 -4.52 6.63
C ILE A 130 10.35 -3.88 5.80
N ALA A 131 9.12 -4.38 5.89
CA ALA A 131 7.98 -3.82 5.17
C ALA A 131 7.71 -2.37 5.61
N ILE A 132 7.84 -2.06 6.90
CA ILE A 132 7.70 -0.69 7.41
C ILE A 132 8.86 0.19 6.92
N ASP A 133 10.10 -0.28 6.99
CA ASP A 133 11.27 0.49 6.53
C ASP A 133 11.21 0.79 5.02
N ILE A 134 10.77 -0.17 4.22
CA ILE A 134 10.53 0.00 2.78
C ILE A 134 9.47 1.08 2.55
N GLN A 135 8.31 1.00 3.20
CA GLN A 135 7.23 1.98 3.03
C GLN A 135 7.64 3.39 3.48
N ARG A 136 8.47 3.50 4.53
CA ARG A 136 9.06 4.77 4.98
C ARG A 136 10.05 5.33 3.96
N ALA A 137 10.86 4.48 3.33
CA ALA A 137 11.79 4.88 2.28
C ALA A 137 11.07 5.30 0.98
N ILE A 138 9.93 4.67 0.69
CA ILE A 138 9.01 5.11 -0.38
C ILE A 138 8.44 6.50 -0.04
N GLY A 139 8.23 6.80 1.25
CA GLY A 139 7.76 8.09 1.72
C GLY A 139 6.23 8.20 1.75
N ALA A 140 5.53 7.11 2.07
CA ALA A 140 4.08 7.08 2.14
C ALA A 140 3.51 7.83 3.36
N ASP A 141 2.31 8.40 3.22
CA ASP A 141 1.56 9.03 4.30
C ASP A 141 0.83 8.02 5.18
N ILE A 142 0.32 6.97 4.55
CA ILE A 142 -0.43 5.88 5.19
C ILE A 142 0.24 4.58 4.80
N ILE A 143 0.69 3.82 5.79
CA ILE A 143 1.38 2.54 5.59
C ILE A 143 0.53 1.41 6.13
N MET A 144 0.48 0.32 5.39
CA MET A 144 -0.24 -0.88 5.79
C MET A 144 0.70 -1.84 6.52
N ALA A 145 0.19 -2.45 7.59
CA ALA A 145 0.89 -3.52 8.28
C ALA A 145 1.02 -4.74 7.35
N LEU A 146 2.12 -5.48 7.50
CA LEU A 146 2.30 -6.75 6.80
C LEU A 146 1.39 -7.80 7.43
N ASP A 147 0.59 -8.46 6.60
CA ASP A 147 -0.41 -9.46 6.99
C ASP A 147 -0.29 -10.75 6.18
N GLU A 148 -0.86 -11.85 6.69
CA GLU A 148 -1.02 -13.09 5.93
C GLU A 148 -2.46 -13.19 5.40
N CYS A 149 -2.61 -13.05 4.09
CA CYS A 149 -3.93 -13.14 3.48
C CYS A 149 -4.39 -14.60 3.41
N THR A 150 -5.45 -14.95 4.14
CA THR A 150 -6.05 -16.29 4.07
C THR A 150 -6.70 -16.54 2.70
N PRO A 151 -6.54 -17.74 2.09
CA PRO A 151 -7.31 -18.10 0.93
C PRO A 151 -8.81 -18.15 1.24
N TYR A 152 -9.63 -17.95 0.22
CA TYR A 152 -11.07 -18.22 0.31
C TYR A 152 -11.49 -19.15 -0.84
N PRO A 153 -12.14 -20.29 -0.56
CA PRO A 153 -12.45 -20.85 0.76
C PRO A 153 -11.19 -21.40 1.50
N CYS A 154 -11.24 -21.48 2.83
CA CYS A 154 -10.20 -22.12 3.65
C CYS A 154 -10.78 -22.84 4.87
N GLU A 155 -10.03 -23.79 5.42
CA GLU A 155 -10.37 -24.50 6.66
C GLU A 155 -10.29 -23.54 7.86
N TYR A 156 -11.17 -23.76 8.84
CA TYR A 156 -11.23 -22.93 10.05
C TYR A 156 -9.90 -22.85 10.79
N ASP A 157 -9.21 -23.99 10.97
CA ASP A 157 -7.94 -24.04 11.69
C ASP A 157 -6.83 -23.29 10.97
N TYR A 158 -6.84 -23.29 9.63
CA TYR A 158 -5.92 -22.47 8.84
C TYR A 158 -6.23 -20.98 9.03
N ALA A 159 -7.50 -20.60 8.91
CA ALA A 159 -7.93 -19.21 9.09
C ALA A 159 -7.56 -18.67 10.49
N ARG A 160 -7.77 -19.48 11.53
CA ARG A 160 -7.41 -19.15 12.91
C ARG A 160 -5.89 -18.99 13.08
N SER A 161 -5.10 -19.89 12.49
CA SER A 161 -3.63 -19.84 12.59
C SER A 161 -3.07 -18.60 11.89
N SER A 162 -3.58 -18.28 10.69
CA SER A 162 -3.22 -17.08 9.95
C SER A 162 -3.58 -15.78 10.69
N MET A 163 -4.78 -15.72 11.27
CA MET A 163 -5.18 -14.58 12.10
C MET A 163 -4.27 -14.42 13.32
N GLY A 164 -3.73 -15.51 13.87
CA GLY A 164 -2.74 -15.43 14.95
C GLY A 164 -1.35 -14.94 14.53
N LEU A 165 -1.04 -14.93 13.23
CA LEU A 165 0.21 -14.42 12.66
C LEU A 165 0.11 -12.96 12.20
N THR A 166 -1.11 -12.42 12.07
CA THR A 166 -1.39 -11.04 11.60
C THR A 166 -1.57 -10.10 12.78
#